data_AF-A0A562YG41-F1
#
_entry.id   AF-A0A562YG41-F1
#
_cell.length_a   1.000
_cell.length_b   1.000
_cell.length_c   1.000
_cell.angle_alpha   90.00
_cell.angle_beta   90.00
_cell.angle_gamma   90.00
#
_symmetry.space_group_name_H-M   'P 1'
#
loop_
_entity.id
_entity.type
_entity.pdbx_description
1 polymer ?
#
loop_
_entity_poly.entity_id
_entity_poly.type
_entity_poly.pdbx_seq_one_letter_code
_entity_poly.pdbx_strand_id
1 'polypeptide(L)'
;MKFFVLSFVFALIGQGAYSQTKPVDSVAIKSLKTNKLIVYGSDTCHYCIDAKSFLKEKNIAFTYYDVDVNLEKQNEMIVKLQKAGILLDAISLPIVDLNGKLIMNNVSDFDGFLIKLIEKTE
;
A
#
# COMPACT_ATOMS: atom_id res chain seq x y z
N MET A 1 -31.54 35.40 -54.41
CA MET A 1 -30.69 36.51 -54.90
C MET A 1 -30.77 37.66 -53.91
N LYS A 2 -29.63 38.31 -53.63
CA LYS A 2 -29.39 39.53 -52.84
C LYS A 2 -29.35 39.37 -51.31
N PHE A 3 -28.14 39.22 -50.73
CA PHE A 3 -27.10 40.23 -50.39
C PHE A 3 -27.49 40.99 -49.11
N PHE A 4 -26.82 40.71 -47.97
CA PHE A 4 -25.69 41.48 -47.40
C PHE A 4 -26.14 42.93 -47.09
N VAL A 5 -26.17 43.41 -45.85
CA VAL A 5 -25.05 44.15 -45.23
C VAL A 5 -25.41 44.50 -43.76
N LEU A 6 -24.43 44.27 -42.87
CA LEU A 6 -24.06 44.96 -41.61
C LEU A 6 -25.07 45.85 -40.86
N SER A 7 -25.18 45.63 -39.54
CA SER A 7 -24.45 46.38 -38.49
C SER A 7 -25.09 46.09 -37.13
N PHE A 8 -24.40 45.37 -36.24
CA PHE A 8 -23.63 45.94 -35.12
C PHE A 8 -24.54 46.40 -33.95
N VAL A 9 -24.34 45.75 -32.80
CA VAL A 9 -24.07 46.39 -31.48
C VAL A 9 -24.96 45.87 -30.35
N PHE A 10 -24.31 45.10 -29.46
CA PHE A 10 -24.41 45.09 -28.00
C PHE A 10 -25.79 44.89 -27.35
N ALA A 11 -25.95 44.17 -26.25
CA ALA A 11 -25.08 43.45 -25.35
C ALA A 11 -26.01 42.85 -24.28
N LEU A 12 -25.44 42.09 -23.36
CA LEU A 12 -26.05 41.58 -22.12
C LEU A 12 -26.81 40.26 -22.28
N ILE A 13 -26.14 39.26 -22.89
CA ILE A 13 -26.28 37.90 -22.38
C ILE A 13 -25.29 37.81 -21.23
N GLY A 14 -25.84 37.80 -20.01
CA GLY A 14 -25.09 37.70 -18.77
C GLY A 14 -24.13 36.52 -18.81
N GLN A 15 -22.87 36.82 -18.56
CA GLN A 15 -21.87 35.83 -18.22
C GLN A 15 -22.25 35.28 -16.85
N GLY A 16 -23.13 34.28 -16.82
CA GLY A 16 -23.09 33.27 -15.77
C GLY A 16 -21.67 32.73 -15.78
N ALA A 17 -20.91 33.07 -14.75
CA ALA A 17 -19.52 32.68 -14.61
C ALA A 17 -19.42 31.17 -14.81
N TYR A 18 -18.77 30.81 -15.91
CA TYR A 18 -18.26 29.49 -16.22
C TYR A 18 -17.58 28.96 -14.96
N SER A 19 -18.21 27.99 -14.29
CA SER A 19 -17.55 27.26 -13.21
C SER A 19 -16.36 26.55 -13.84
N GLN A 20 -15.18 27.10 -13.60
CA GLN A 20 -13.91 26.55 -14.02
C GLN A 20 -13.75 25.17 -13.37
N THR A 21 -14.15 24.10 -14.06
CA THR A 21 -13.50 22.81 -13.84
C THR A 21 -12.07 22.99 -14.32
N LYS A 22 -11.18 23.36 -13.39
CA LYS A 22 -9.75 23.32 -13.63
C LYS A 22 -9.42 21.93 -14.17
N PRO A 23 -8.69 21.80 -15.29
CA PRO A 23 -8.02 20.55 -15.58
C PRO A 23 -7.06 20.35 -14.43
N VAL A 24 -7.38 19.40 -13.53
CA VAL A 24 -6.44 18.92 -12.54
C VAL A 24 -5.30 18.35 -13.35
N ASP A 25 -4.19 19.07 -13.32
CA ASP A 25 -2.97 18.75 -14.04
C ASP A 25 -2.70 17.25 -13.90
N SER A 26 -2.70 16.58 -15.03
CA SER A 26 -2.25 15.21 -15.24
C SER A 26 -0.74 15.05 -15.01
N VAL A 27 -0.16 15.82 -14.08
CA VAL A 27 1.21 15.68 -13.62
C VAL A 27 1.20 14.68 -12.46
N ALA A 28 1.56 13.45 -12.81
CA ALA A 28 2.08 12.44 -11.89
C ALA A 28 1.14 11.92 -10.78
N ILE A 29 -0.06 11.45 -11.14
CA ILE A 29 -0.62 10.25 -10.48
C ILE A 29 -0.16 9.01 -11.26
N LYS A 30 1.16 8.89 -11.43
CA LYS A 30 1.81 7.61 -11.66
C LYS A 30 2.52 7.31 -10.36
N SER A 31 2.00 6.32 -9.63
CA SER A 31 2.69 5.67 -8.52
C SER A 31 2.81 6.42 -7.19
N LEU A 32 1.69 6.55 -6.47
CA LEU A 32 1.73 6.15 -5.05
C LEU A 32 1.38 4.66 -4.99
N LYS A 33 2.29 3.80 -5.48
CA LYS A 33 2.28 2.40 -5.09
C LYS A 33 2.76 2.38 -3.64
N THR A 34 1.88 2.70 -2.70
CA THR A 34 2.14 2.44 -1.29
C THR A 34 2.22 0.93 -1.17
N ASN A 35 3.44 0.39 -1.19
CA ASN A 35 3.69 -1.02 -0.97
C ASN A 35 3.07 -1.34 0.40
N LYS A 36 1.93 -2.02 0.41
CA LYS A 36 1.21 -2.29 1.65
C LYS A 36 1.96 -3.41 2.36
N LEU A 37 2.88 -3.03 3.25
CA LEU A 37 3.63 -3.96 4.08
C LEU A 37 2.82 -4.29 5.32
N ILE A 38 2.39 -5.54 5.44
CA ILE A 38 1.70 -6.07 6.61
C ILE A 38 2.61 -7.08 7.28
N VAL A 39 2.84 -6.93 8.57
CA VAL A 39 3.57 -7.88 9.41
C VAL A 39 2.56 -8.61 10.29
N TYR A 40 2.44 -9.91 10.10
CA TYR A 40 1.77 -10.80 11.04
C TYR A 40 2.83 -11.33 12.00
N GLY A 41 2.65 -11.07 13.29
CA GLY A 41 3.58 -11.48 14.32
C GLY A 41 2.89 -11.70 15.65
N SER A 42 3.68 -11.83 16.70
CA SER A 42 3.22 -11.88 18.09
C SER A 42 4.12 -11.00 18.94
N ASP A 43 3.56 -10.23 19.87
CA ASP A 43 4.33 -9.43 20.83
C ASP A 43 5.02 -10.32 21.91
N THR A 44 4.85 -11.65 21.84
CA THR A 44 5.61 -12.62 22.66
C THR A 44 6.75 -13.31 21.88
N CYS A 45 6.87 -13.07 20.58
CA CYS A 45 7.89 -13.66 19.72
C CYS A 45 9.08 -12.71 19.53
N HIS A 46 10.28 -13.13 19.94
CA HIS A 46 11.50 -12.32 19.86
C HIS A 46 11.76 -11.78 18.44
N TYR A 47 11.74 -12.66 17.42
CA TYR A 47 11.94 -12.25 16.02
C TYR A 47 10.88 -11.28 15.50
N CYS A 48 9.64 -11.36 16.00
CA CYS A 48 8.58 -10.43 15.59
C CYS A 48 8.83 -9.02 16.14
N ILE A 49 9.25 -8.93 17.42
CA ILE A 49 9.60 -7.67 18.07
C ILE A 49 10.78 -7.02 17.34
N ASP A 50 11.79 -7.81 16.99
CA ASP A 50 12.98 -7.31 16.32
C ASP A 50 12.65 -6.81 14.90
N ALA A 51 11.87 -7.57 14.12
CA ALA A 51 11.44 -7.13 12.79
C ALA A 51 10.58 -5.85 12.85
N LYS A 52 9.67 -5.76 13.84
CA LYS A 52 8.85 -4.57 14.09
C LYS A 52 9.72 -3.35 14.44
N SER A 53 10.76 -3.54 15.24
CA SER A 53 11.70 -2.47 15.61
C SER A 53 12.57 -2.06 14.43
N PHE A 54 13.13 -3.02 13.69
CA PHE A 54 13.93 -2.79 12.50
C PHE A 54 13.20 -1.97 11.44
N LEU A 55 11.95 -2.32 11.11
CA LEU A 55 11.15 -1.57 10.14
C LEU A 55 10.87 -0.13 10.61
N LYS A 56 10.64 0.08 11.92
CA LYS A 56 10.48 1.43 12.50
C LYS A 56 11.76 2.25 12.39
N GLU A 57 12.90 1.66 12.76
CA GLU A 57 14.21 2.33 12.68
C GLU A 57 14.58 2.73 11.25
N LYS A 58 14.18 1.92 10.26
CA LYS A 58 14.34 2.22 8.83
C LYS A 58 13.30 3.19 8.28
N ASN A 59 12.37 3.70 9.10
CA ASN A 59 11.26 4.57 8.69
C ASN A 59 10.40 3.96 7.57
N ILE A 60 10.28 2.64 7.54
CA ILE A 60 9.42 1.94 6.59
C ILE A 60 7.99 2.00 7.12
N ALA A 61 7.03 2.38 6.27
CA ALA A 61 5.63 2.36 6.64
C ALA A 61 5.08 0.92 6.58
N PHE A 62 4.51 0.45 7.69
CA PHE A 62 3.91 -0.88 7.77
C PHE A 62 2.74 -0.95 8.74
N THR A 63 1.94 -2.00 8.62
CA THR A 63 0.93 -2.38 9.62
C THR A 63 1.39 -3.64 10.34
N TYR A 64 1.32 -3.65 11.66
CA TYR A 64 1.63 -4.82 12.48
C TYR A 64 0.35 -5.37 13.10
N TYR A 65 0.12 -6.67 12.96
CA TYR A 65 -0.95 -7.37 13.64
C TYR A 65 -0.36 -8.46 14.53
N ASP A 66 -0.67 -8.37 15.82
CA ASP A 66 -0.46 -9.47 16.75
C ASP A 66 -1.56 -10.52 16.53
N VAL A 67 -1.18 -11.67 15.99
CA VAL A 67 -2.10 -12.75 15.64
C VAL A 67 -2.49 -13.63 16.83
N ASP A 68 -1.87 -13.46 18.00
CA ASP A 68 -2.27 -14.17 19.22
C ASP A 68 -3.50 -13.54 19.85
N VAL A 69 -3.67 -12.23 19.69
CA VAL A 69 -4.81 -11.48 20.24
C VAL A 69 -5.82 -11.02 19.18
N ASN A 70 -5.42 -10.99 17.89
CA ASN A 70 -6.31 -10.63 16.79
C ASN A 70 -6.66 -11.85 15.91
N LEU A 71 -7.74 -12.55 16.30
CA LEU A 71 -8.22 -13.73 15.59
C LEU A 71 -8.64 -13.46 14.13
N GLU A 72 -9.15 -12.26 13.83
CA GLU A 72 -9.49 -11.90 12.44
C GLU A 72 -8.23 -11.89 11.57
N LYS A 73 -7.14 -11.29 12.07
CA LYS A 73 -5.87 -11.21 11.33
C LYS A 73 -5.09 -12.51 11.34
N GLN A 74 -5.24 -13.32 12.38
CA GLN A 74 -4.76 -14.71 12.36
C GLN A 74 -5.41 -15.51 11.23
N ASN A 75 -6.74 -15.44 11.10
CA ASN A 75 -7.47 -16.10 10.02
C ASN A 75 -7.08 -15.55 8.64
N GLU A 76 -6.93 -14.22 8.52
CA GLU A 76 -6.43 -13.58 7.29
C GLU A 76 -5.07 -14.14 6.87
N MET A 77 -4.13 -14.25 7.82
CA MET A 77 -2.80 -14.82 7.61
C MET A 77 -2.87 -16.28 7.13
N ILE A 78 -3.65 -17.12 7.81
CA ILE A 78 -3.83 -18.54 7.47
C ILE A 78 -4.38 -18.70 6.05
N VAL A 79 -5.42 -17.95 5.70
CA VAL A 79 -6.02 -18.00 4.36
C VAL A 79 -5.01 -17.58 3.27
N LYS A 80 -4.17 -16.58 3.54
CA LYS A 80 -3.11 -16.16 2.60
C LYS A 80 -2.06 -17.25 2.41
N LEU A 81 -1.61 -17.89 3.48
CA LEU A 81 -0.63 -18.98 3.42
C LEU A 81 -1.15 -20.18 2.65
N GLN A 82 -2.40 -20.59 2.92
CA GLN A 82 -3.05 -21.70 2.20
C GLN A 82 -3.18 -21.41 0.70
N LYS A 83 -3.57 -20.18 0.33
CA LYS A 83 -3.63 -19.75 -1.08
C LYS A 83 -2.25 -19.76 -1.76
N ALA A 84 -1.18 -19.53 -0.99
CA ALA A 84 0.19 -19.63 -1.45
C ALA A 84 0.73 -21.08 -1.46
N GLY A 85 -0.07 -22.07 -1.05
CA GLY A 85 0.34 -23.48 -0.95
C GLY A 85 1.30 -23.78 0.20
N ILE A 86 1.38 -22.90 1.20
CA ILE A 86 2.25 -23.05 2.37
C ILE A 86 1.49 -23.80 3.46
N LEU A 87 2.09 -24.87 3.98
CA LEU A 87 1.54 -25.65 5.08
C LEU A 87 1.72 -24.92 6.42
N LEU A 88 0.76 -25.09 7.33
CA LEU A 88 0.76 -24.33 8.60
C LEU A 88 1.83 -24.80 9.59
N ASP A 89 2.31 -26.04 9.47
CA ASP A 89 3.39 -26.62 10.27
C ASP A 89 4.78 -26.09 9.86
N ALA A 90 4.91 -25.55 8.65
CA ALA A 90 6.13 -24.96 8.13
C ALA A 90 6.25 -23.44 8.38
N ILE A 91 5.34 -22.85 9.15
CA ILE A 91 5.33 -21.41 9.41
C ILE A 91 6.38 -21.02 10.44
N SER A 92 7.12 -19.97 10.14
CA SER A 92 7.96 -19.26 11.11
C SER A 92 7.56 -17.78 11.14
N LEU A 93 7.18 -17.29 12.31
CA LEU A 93 6.90 -15.88 12.53
C LEU A 93 8.21 -15.07 12.66
N PRO A 94 8.21 -13.77 12.27
CA PRO A 94 7.10 -13.05 11.63
C PRO A 94 6.88 -13.46 10.17
N ILE A 95 5.64 -13.29 9.70
CA ILE A 95 5.29 -13.40 8.27
C ILE A 95 4.96 -12.02 7.75
N VAL A 96 5.65 -11.60 6.69
CA VAL A 96 5.42 -10.33 6.02
C VAL A 96 4.67 -10.55 4.72
N ASP A 97 3.52 -9.91 4.57
CA ASP A 97 2.85 -9.75 3.29
C ASP A 97 3.31 -8.43 2.65
N LEU A 98 4.02 -8.56 1.55
CA LEU A 98 4.46 -7.44 0.72
C LEU A 98 3.79 -7.53 -0.64
N ASN A 99 2.71 -6.77 -0.81
CA ASN A 99 1.92 -6.72 -2.06
C ASN A 99 1.42 -8.10 -2.53
N GLY A 100 0.97 -8.95 -1.61
CA GLY A 100 0.49 -10.31 -1.88
C GLY A 100 1.60 -11.37 -1.91
N LYS A 101 2.88 -10.97 -1.79
CA LYS A 101 4.00 -11.90 -1.64
C LYS A 101 4.32 -12.11 -0.17
N LEU A 102 4.16 -13.35 0.28
CA LEU A 102 4.50 -13.74 1.64
C LEU A 102 6.01 -14.01 1.77
N ILE A 103 6.62 -13.42 2.80
CA ILE A 103 8.01 -13.61 3.18
C ILE A 103 8.00 -14.07 4.64
N MET A 104 8.56 -15.25 4.90
CA MET A 104 8.63 -15.83 6.24
C MET A 104 10.03 -15.68 6.82
N ASN A 105 10.11 -15.71 8.14
CA ASN A 105 11.37 -15.72 8.87
C ASN A 105 12.25 -16.92 8.49
N ASN A 106 13.56 -16.71 8.52
CA ASN A 106 14.57 -17.76 8.50
C ASN A 106 15.38 -17.67 9.80
N VAL A 107 15.16 -18.62 10.73
CA VAL A 107 15.82 -18.63 12.04
C VAL A 107 17.35 -18.74 11.93
N SER A 108 17.87 -19.39 10.89
CA SER A 108 19.32 -19.51 10.66
C SER A 108 19.93 -18.27 10.00
N ASP A 109 19.12 -17.40 9.39
CA ASP A 109 19.55 -16.21 8.66
C ASP A 109 18.51 -15.09 8.83
N PHE A 110 18.34 -14.66 10.08
CA PHE A 110 17.35 -13.63 10.41
C PHE A 110 17.74 -12.27 9.82
N ASP A 111 19.03 -11.93 9.81
CA ASP A 111 19.52 -10.69 9.21
C ASP A 111 19.26 -10.65 7.70
N GLY A 112 19.48 -11.75 6.99
CA GLY A 112 19.13 -11.88 5.57
C GLY A 112 17.63 -11.72 5.32
N PHE A 113 16.79 -12.23 6.23
CA PHE A 113 15.35 -11.95 6.20
C PHE A 113 15.05 -10.44 6.33
N LEU A 114 15.66 -9.74 7.30
CA LEU A 114 15.44 -8.30 7.50
C LEU A 114 15.89 -7.46 6.30
N ILE A 115 17.08 -7.75 5.74
CA ILE A 115 17.61 -7.05 4.56
C ILE A 115 16.67 -7.24 3.36
N LYS A 116 16.12 -8.44 3.17
CA LYS A 116 15.16 -8.72 2.11
C LYS A 116 13.87 -7.90 2.23
N LEU A 117 13.49 -7.46 3.43
CA LEU A 117 12.32 -6.59 3.61
C LEU A 117 12.58 -5.17 3.09
N ILE A 118 13.79 -4.62 3.30
CA ILE A 118 14.12 -3.26 2.84
C ILE A 118 14.31 -3.22 1.31
N GLU A 119 15.04 -4.18 0.73
CA GLU A 119 15.32 -4.23 -0.71
C GLU A 119 14.05 -4.32 -1.59
N LYS A 120 12.96 -4.82 -1.02
CA LYS A 120 11.69 -5.00 -1.74
C LYS A 120 10.69 -3.88 -1.49
N THR A 121 11.00 -2.98 -0.56
CA THR A 121 10.10 -1.90 -0.16
C THR A 121 10.45 -0.58 -0.85
N GLU A 122 11.71 -0.39 -1.26
CA GLU A 122 12.19 0.66 -2.18
C GLU A 122 11.77 0.39 -3.64
#